data_AF-A0A2G6LVL8-F1
#
_entry.id   AF-A0A2G6LVL8-F1
#
_cell.length_a   1.000
_cell.length_b   1.000
_cell.length_c   1.000
_cell.angle_alpha   90.00
_cell.angle_beta   90.00
_cell.angle_gamma   90.00
#
_symmetry.space_group_name_H-M   'P 1'
#
loop_
_entity.id
_entity.type
_entity.pdbx_description
1 polymer ?
#
loop_
_entity_poly.entity_id
_entity_poly.type
_entity_poly.pdbx_seq_one_letter_code
_entity_poly.pdbx_strand_id
1 'polypeptide(L)'
;MVPINSGSFFVLDKSAQRVTEFGNDGSLIDNVETLSGSFPSWPVNCGSGEFIGGFTAIDASGNDFNLAYRVCSFTIDLAVIDTLFTNSVPLNDYSDITYTLSNTIYSCAFTADTMGNVFIAPISTSEYSIYGYDTDNVQFLQIENELPRIGKSSAEIASEAERINSALRARNPGYSGSYTPCEYRYMIQPQGLHADNAGRLWVLRGTSANPVYDVYDYQGRHLFEVSVMGLHPEDTSDVLWWCISSQKILAFSIDPVNEPVVYVFNITF
;
A
#
# COMPACT_ATOMS: atom_id res chain seq x y z
N MET A 1 -4.50 -11.41 -3.10
CA MET A 1 -4.47 -12.67 -2.33
C MET A 1 -4.05 -12.32 -0.92
N VAL A 2 -4.72 -12.87 0.08
CA VAL A 2 -4.45 -12.58 1.50
C VAL A 2 -4.30 -13.91 2.23
N PRO A 3 -3.11 -14.27 2.77
CA PRO A 3 -3.02 -15.44 3.64
C PRO A 3 -3.87 -15.19 4.88
N ILE A 4 -4.65 -16.16 5.37
CA ILE A 4 -5.55 -15.95 6.53
C ILE A 4 -4.96 -16.61 7.77
N ASN A 5 -4.47 -17.83 7.57
CA ASN A 5 -3.86 -18.67 8.57
C ASN A 5 -2.87 -19.62 7.88
N SER A 6 -2.30 -20.57 8.61
CA SER A 6 -1.32 -21.53 8.09
C SER A 6 -1.89 -22.53 7.07
N GLY A 7 -3.19 -22.52 6.78
CA GLY A 7 -3.89 -23.53 5.96
C GLY A 7 -4.70 -22.98 4.78
N SER A 8 -5.01 -21.68 4.75
CA SER A 8 -5.83 -21.09 3.68
C SER A 8 -5.47 -19.63 3.36
N PHE A 9 -5.93 -19.20 2.18
CA PHE A 9 -5.81 -17.83 1.70
C PHE A 9 -7.08 -17.37 0.98
N PHE A 10 -7.35 -16.07 1.03
CA PHE A 10 -8.41 -15.43 0.25
C PHE A 10 -7.89 -14.89 -1.08
N VAL A 11 -8.73 -15.02 -2.11
CA VAL A 11 -8.64 -14.28 -3.37
C VAL A 11 -9.82 -13.33 -3.43
N LEU A 12 -9.52 -12.04 -3.48
CA LEU A 12 -10.51 -10.98 -3.59
C LEU A 12 -10.65 -10.59 -5.06
N ASP A 13 -11.82 -10.88 -5.65
CA ASP A 13 -12.18 -10.51 -7.01
C ASP A 13 -13.12 -9.30 -6.98
N LYS A 14 -12.52 -8.12 -7.18
CA LYS A 14 -13.26 -6.85 -7.19
C LYS A 14 -14.26 -6.76 -8.33
N SER A 15 -13.97 -7.38 -9.48
CA SER A 15 -14.87 -7.34 -10.64
C SER A 15 -16.12 -8.18 -10.40
N ALA A 16 -15.95 -9.32 -9.72
CA ALA A 16 -17.07 -10.18 -9.31
C ALA A 16 -17.69 -9.80 -7.95
N GLN A 17 -17.11 -8.84 -7.22
CA GLN A 17 -17.49 -8.50 -5.84
C GLN A 17 -17.52 -9.74 -4.93
N ARG A 18 -16.47 -10.56 -5.00
CA ARG A 18 -16.40 -11.86 -4.33
C ARG A 18 -15.09 -12.07 -3.58
N VAL A 19 -15.18 -12.72 -2.42
CA VAL A 19 -14.04 -13.32 -1.71
C VAL A 19 -14.12 -14.83 -1.87
N THR A 20 -13.05 -15.44 -2.36
CA THR A 20 -12.94 -16.90 -2.49
C THR A 20 -11.86 -17.41 -1.55
N GLU A 21 -12.19 -18.38 -0.71
CA GLU A 21 -11.23 -19.07 0.15
C GLU A 21 -10.67 -20.31 -0.55
N PHE A 22 -9.35 -20.42 -0.56
CA PHE A 22 -8.64 -21.59 -1.03
C PHE A 22 -7.76 -22.18 0.06
N GLY A 23 -7.66 -23.50 0.10
CA GLY A 23 -6.64 -24.20 0.88
C GLY A 23 -5.26 -23.99 0.28
N ASN A 24 -4.22 -24.24 1.07
CA ASN A 24 -2.83 -24.14 0.60
C ASN A 24 -2.46 -25.09 -0.54
N ASP A 25 -3.25 -26.15 -0.75
CA ASP A 25 -3.13 -27.06 -1.89
C ASP A 25 -3.87 -26.56 -3.15
N GLY A 26 -4.48 -25.37 -3.07
CA GLY A 26 -5.28 -24.77 -4.13
C GLY A 26 -6.72 -25.29 -4.21
N SER A 27 -7.15 -26.17 -3.29
CA SER A 27 -8.54 -26.61 -3.22
C SER A 27 -9.47 -25.45 -2.88
N LEU A 28 -10.63 -25.37 -3.53
CA LEU A 28 -11.66 -24.40 -3.19
C LEU A 28 -12.32 -24.80 -1.86
N ILE A 29 -12.32 -23.90 -0.88
CA ILE A 29 -12.94 -24.10 0.43
C ILE A 29 -14.33 -23.44 0.46
N ASP A 30 -14.41 -22.14 0.16
CA ASP A 30 -15.65 -21.37 0.26
C ASP A 30 -15.68 -20.16 -0.69
N ASN A 31 -16.87 -19.58 -0.89
CA ASN A 31 -17.09 -18.33 -1.59
C ASN A 31 -18.06 -17.44 -0.82
N VAL A 32 -17.63 -16.21 -0.52
CA VAL A 32 -18.48 -15.16 0.02
C VAL A 32 -18.72 -14.12 -1.07
N GLU A 33 -19.94 -14.08 -1.61
CA GLU A 33 -20.39 -12.99 -2.46
C GLU A 33 -20.78 -11.80 -1.59
N THR A 34 -20.32 -10.60 -1.96
CA THR A 34 -20.72 -9.37 -1.27
C THR A 34 -21.41 -8.43 -2.25
N LEU A 35 -22.33 -7.64 -1.72
CA LEU A 35 -22.88 -6.46 -2.41
C LEU A 35 -22.33 -5.16 -1.81
N SER A 36 -21.27 -5.23 -1.00
CA SER A 36 -20.72 -4.05 -0.35
C SER A 36 -20.13 -3.09 -1.39
N GLY A 37 -20.39 -1.79 -1.23
CA GLY A 37 -19.71 -0.74 -1.99
C GLY A 37 -18.25 -0.52 -1.58
N SER A 38 -17.76 -1.25 -0.57
CA SER A 38 -16.49 -0.99 0.12
C SER A 38 -15.49 -2.12 -0.12
N PHE A 39 -15.28 -2.50 -1.39
CA PHE A 39 -14.35 -3.57 -1.73
C PHE A 39 -12.89 -3.11 -1.52
N PRO A 40 -12.14 -3.73 -0.60
CA PRO A 40 -10.81 -3.30 -0.19
C PRO A 40 -9.79 -3.47 -1.33
N SER A 41 -8.92 -2.48 -1.46
CA SER A 41 -7.71 -2.51 -2.27
C SER A 41 -6.53 -2.85 -1.37
N TRP A 42 -5.60 -3.64 -1.90
CA TRP A 42 -4.37 -4.07 -1.22
C TRP A 42 -4.61 -4.65 0.17
N PRO A 43 -5.49 -5.67 0.28
CA PRO A 43 -5.83 -6.22 1.57
C PRO A 43 -4.60 -6.89 2.22
N VAL A 44 -4.42 -6.70 3.52
CA VAL A 44 -3.34 -7.28 4.33
C VAL A 44 -3.97 -8.01 5.51
N ASN A 45 -3.49 -9.22 5.81
CA ASN A 45 -3.94 -9.99 6.98
C ASN A 45 -3.65 -9.20 8.27
N CYS A 46 -4.62 -9.16 9.17
CA CYS A 46 -4.52 -8.45 10.44
C CYS A 46 -4.81 -9.37 11.65
N GLY A 47 -4.46 -10.66 11.54
CA GLY A 47 -4.78 -11.67 12.54
C GLY A 47 -6.27 -12.04 12.60
N SER A 48 -6.61 -13.04 13.41
CA SER A 48 -7.98 -13.37 13.86
C SER A 48 -9.10 -13.50 12.79
N GLY A 49 -8.77 -13.70 11.51
CA GLY A 49 -9.77 -13.74 10.43
C GLY A 49 -10.22 -12.36 9.93
N GLU A 50 -9.45 -11.32 10.27
CA GLU A 50 -9.63 -9.95 9.83
C GLU A 50 -8.55 -9.57 8.80
N PHE A 51 -8.87 -8.58 7.98
CA PHE A 51 -7.89 -7.94 7.12
C PHE A 51 -8.09 -6.44 7.12
N ILE A 52 -7.01 -5.71 6.91
CA ILE A 52 -7.07 -4.28 6.62
C ILE A 52 -7.08 -4.07 5.12
N GLY A 53 -7.67 -2.98 4.66
CA GLY A 53 -7.62 -2.60 3.26
C GLY A 53 -8.05 -1.15 3.03
N GLY A 54 -7.69 -0.63 1.87
CA GLY A 54 -8.03 0.73 1.47
C GLY A 54 -9.19 0.77 0.48
N PHE A 55 -10.14 1.69 0.63
CA PHE A 55 -11.14 1.94 -0.40
C PHE A 55 -11.48 3.42 -0.55
N THR A 56 -11.92 3.77 -1.76
CA THR A 56 -12.38 5.13 -2.09
C THR A 56 -13.89 5.15 -2.08
N ALA A 57 -14.48 6.16 -1.43
CA ALA A 57 -15.90 6.44 -1.46
C ALA A 57 -16.14 7.93 -1.72
N ILE A 58 -17.37 8.25 -2.12
CA ILE A 58 -17.84 9.63 -2.27
C ILE A 58 -18.80 9.88 -1.11
N ASP A 59 -18.45 10.81 -0.24
CA ASP A 59 -19.30 11.25 0.85
C ASP A 59 -20.12 12.44 0.38
N ALA A 60 -21.42 12.45 0.66
CA ALA A 60 -22.28 13.59 0.39
C ALA A 60 -22.68 14.26 1.72
N SER A 61 -22.42 15.55 1.85
CA SER A 61 -22.86 16.38 2.98
C SER A 61 -23.61 17.61 2.46
N GLY A 62 -24.95 17.51 2.38
CA GLY A 62 -25.78 18.55 1.78
C GLY A 62 -25.59 18.61 0.26
N ASN A 63 -25.08 19.74 -0.24
CA ASN A 63 -24.76 19.92 -1.66
C ASN A 63 -23.28 19.67 -1.99
N ASP A 64 -22.45 19.42 -0.97
CA ASP A 64 -21.02 19.19 -1.14
C ASP A 64 -20.75 17.69 -1.23
N PHE A 65 -19.87 17.33 -2.17
CA PHE A 65 -19.36 15.98 -2.31
C PHE A 65 -17.88 15.99 -1.96
N ASN A 66 -17.44 15.00 -1.18
CA ASN A 66 -16.04 14.78 -0.87
C ASN A 66 -15.60 13.43 -1.41
N LEU A 67 -14.40 13.39 -1.97
CA LEU A 67 -13.71 12.15 -2.28
C LEU A 67 -12.94 11.72 -1.03
N ALA A 68 -13.29 10.57 -0.47
CA ALA A 68 -12.70 10.05 0.75
C ALA A 68 -12.03 8.70 0.50
N TYR A 69 -10.74 8.62 0.81
CA TYR A 69 -10.03 7.36 0.91
C TYR A 69 -9.89 6.94 2.35
N ARG A 70 -10.22 5.68 2.61
CA ARG A 70 -10.27 5.12 3.95
C ARG A 70 -9.43 3.86 4.02
N VAL A 71 -8.63 3.74 5.08
CA VAL A 71 -8.07 2.45 5.50
C VAL A 71 -8.95 1.93 6.63
N CYS A 72 -9.50 0.74 6.43
CA CYS A 72 -10.43 0.12 7.36
C CYS A 72 -9.97 -1.29 7.72
N SER A 73 -10.40 -1.74 8.89
CA SER A 73 -10.41 -3.15 9.27
C SER A 73 -11.72 -3.78 8.80
N PHE A 74 -11.63 -5.00 8.30
CA PHE A 74 -12.75 -5.73 7.74
C PHE A 74 -12.84 -7.13 8.30
N THR A 75 -14.06 -7.61 8.43
CA THR A 75 -14.38 -9.03 8.59
C THR A 75 -14.21 -9.79 7.27
N ILE A 76 -14.21 -11.13 7.34
CA ILE A 76 -14.19 -12.03 6.18
C ILE A 76 -15.30 -11.74 5.14
N ASP A 77 -16.47 -11.32 5.59
CA ASP A 77 -17.63 -10.96 4.74
C ASP A 77 -17.57 -9.51 4.22
N LEU A 78 -16.42 -8.86 4.35
CA LEU A 78 -16.14 -7.50 3.89
C LEU A 78 -16.98 -6.42 4.62
N ALA A 79 -17.47 -6.71 5.82
CA ALA A 79 -18.08 -5.68 6.66
C ALA A 79 -16.98 -4.82 7.30
N VAL A 80 -17.14 -3.50 7.26
CA VAL A 80 -16.22 -2.56 7.91
C VAL A 80 -16.40 -2.67 9.43
N ILE A 81 -15.31 -3.00 10.13
CA ILE A 81 -15.24 -3.04 11.60
C ILE A 81 -14.95 -1.63 12.12
N ASP A 82 -13.90 -0.99 11.58
CA ASP A 82 -13.48 0.36 11.96
C ASP A 82 -12.74 1.08 10.81
N THR A 83 -12.61 2.40 10.91
CA THR A 83 -11.87 3.27 10.00
C THR A 83 -10.65 3.86 10.71
N LEU A 84 -9.47 3.39 10.32
CA LEU A 84 -8.18 3.72 10.95
C LEU A 84 -7.53 4.98 10.37
N PHE A 85 -7.87 5.29 9.11
CA PHE A 85 -7.38 6.48 8.42
C PHE A 85 -8.43 6.98 7.46
N THR A 86 -8.56 8.30 7.34
CA THR A 86 -9.38 8.95 6.32
C THR A 86 -8.62 10.12 5.73
N ASN A 87 -8.43 10.10 4.42
CA ASN A 87 -8.08 11.29 3.65
C ASN A 87 -9.31 11.72 2.86
N SER A 88 -9.91 12.85 3.24
CA SER A 88 -11.14 13.36 2.63
C SER A 88 -10.90 14.74 2.05
N VAL A 89 -11.21 14.92 0.77
CA VAL A 89 -11.01 16.17 0.07
C VAL A 89 -12.23 16.57 -0.76
N PRO A 90 -12.48 17.88 -0.96
CA PRO A 90 -13.57 18.34 -1.81
C PRO A 90 -13.47 17.75 -3.22
N LEU A 91 -14.57 17.16 -3.67
CA LEU A 91 -14.69 16.62 -5.01
C LEU A 91 -14.99 17.76 -5.98
N ASN A 92 -13.95 18.46 -6.41
CA ASN A 92 -14.08 19.61 -7.30
C ASN A 92 -14.08 19.21 -8.79
N ASP A 93 -13.19 18.29 -9.19
CA ASP A 93 -13.03 17.86 -10.58
C ASP A 93 -12.51 16.42 -10.67
N TYR A 94 -13.29 15.51 -11.26
CA TYR A 94 -12.88 14.12 -11.51
C TYR A 94 -11.84 13.98 -12.63
N SER A 95 -11.65 15.02 -13.45
CA SER A 95 -10.74 14.97 -14.59
C SER A 95 -9.28 15.18 -14.19
N ASP A 96 -9.02 15.75 -12.99
CA ASP A 96 -7.68 15.83 -12.42
C ASP A 96 -7.30 14.49 -11.77
N ILE A 97 -6.70 13.62 -12.57
CA ILE A 97 -6.23 12.33 -12.10
C ILE A 97 -5.10 12.45 -11.08
N THR A 98 -4.30 13.51 -11.18
CA THR A 98 -3.15 13.72 -10.29
C THR A 98 -3.68 13.97 -8.89
N TYR A 99 -4.62 14.90 -8.79
CA TYR A 99 -5.34 15.18 -7.55
C TYR A 99 -6.06 13.93 -7.02
N THR A 100 -6.79 13.23 -7.88
CA THR A 100 -7.57 12.04 -7.50
C THR A 100 -6.65 10.95 -6.94
N LEU A 101 -5.57 10.58 -7.63
CA LEU A 101 -4.65 9.53 -7.19
C LEU A 101 -3.93 9.90 -5.89
N SER A 102 -3.42 11.14 -5.80
CA SER A 102 -2.69 11.64 -4.64
C SER A 102 -3.56 11.69 -3.39
N ASN A 103 -4.86 11.95 -3.55
CA ASN A 103 -5.80 12.01 -2.43
C ASN A 103 -6.55 10.69 -2.19
N THR A 104 -6.31 9.66 -3.00
CA THR A 104 -6.95 8.35 -2.81
C THR A 104 -5.94 7.24 -2.58
N ILE A 105 -5.75 6.39 -3.58
CA ILE A 105 -4.97 5.18 -3.46
C ILE A 105 -3.49 5.48 -3.12
N TYR A 106 -2.97 6.68 -3.45
CA TYR A 106 -1.61 7.10 -3.07
C TYR A 106 -1.56 8.07 -1.87
N SER A 107 -2.64 8.17 -1.09
CA SER A 107 -2.69 9.08 0.07
C SER A 107 -2.00 8.53 1.32
N CYS A 108 -1.87 7.21 1.45
CA CYS A 108 -1.12 6.57 2.54
C CYS A 108 -0.51 5.23 2.10
N ALA A 109 0.55 4.82 2.79
CA ALA A 109 0.98 3.42 2.88
C ALA A 109 0.39 2.79 4.14
N PHE A 110 0.10 1.49 4.13
CA PHE A 110 -0.33 0.78 5.32
C PHE A 110 0.12 -0.69 5.32
N THR A 111 0.18 -1.29 6.51
CA THR A 111 0.47 -2.71 6.72
C THR A 111 -0.10 -3.17 8.05
N ALA A 112 -0.16 -4.48 8.29
CA ALA A 112 -0.55 -5.07 9.55
C ALA A 112 0.31 -6.29 9.87
N ASP A 113 0.43 -6.59 11.16
CA ASP A 113 0.96 -7.86 11.62
C ASP A 113 -0.16 -8.88 11.89
N THR A 114 0.25 -10.11 12.15
CA THR A 114 -0.66 -11.23 12.48
C THR A 114 -1.20 -11.18 13.91
N MET A 115 -0.76 -10.22 14.72
CA MET A 115 -1.28 -9.96 16.07
C MET A 115 -2.38 -8.90 16.09
N GLY A 116 -2.67 -8.28 14.94
CA GLY A 116 -3.71 -7.26 14.79
C GLY A 116 -3.22 -5.83 14.98
N ASN A 117 -1.91 -5.60 15.03
CA ASN A 117 -1.36 -4.26 15.01
C ASN A 117 -1.36 -3.72 13.58
N VAL A 118 -1.87 -2.51 13.39
CA VAL A 118 -1.95 -1.82 12.10
C VAL A 118 -1.05 -0.62 12.07
N PHE A 119 -0.31 -0.43 10.98
CA PHE A 119 0.60 0.70 10.79
C PHE A 119 0.21 1.48 9.53
N ILE A 120 0.18 2.81 9.64
CA ILE A 120 -0.23 3.72 8.57
C ILE A 120 0.78 4.86 8.46
N ALA A 121 1.21 5.16 7.25
CA ALA A 121 2.05 6.32 6.93
C ALA A 121 1.35 7.18 5.86
N PRO A 122 0.86 8.38 6.21
CA PRO A 122 0.39 9.34 5.22
C PRO A 122 1.52 9.67 4.21
N ILE A 123 1.20 9.68 2.92
CA ILE A 123 2.19 9.99 1.90
C ILE A 123 2.45 11.49 1.87
N SER A 124 3.72 11.85 1.97
CA SER A 124 4.16 13.24 1.98
C SER A 124 5.54 13.37 1.31
N THR A 125 5.81 14.55 0.74
CA THR A 125 7.14 14.92 0.22
C THR A 125 7.94 15.78 1.20
N SER A 126 7.41 16.02 2.40
CA SER A 126 8.01 16.87 3.43
C SER A 126 7.98 16.29 4.84
N GLU A 127 7.08 15.33 5.10
CA GLU A 127 6.87 14.76 6.43
C GLU A 127 7.11 13.25 6.38
N TYR A 128 7.99 12.75 7.26
CA TYR A 128 8.14 11.32 7.51
C TYR A 128 7.38 11.01 8.79
N SER A 129 6.17 10.46 8.67
CA SER A 129 5.34 10.09 9.83
C SER A 129 4.74 8.70 9.66
N ILE A 130 4.69 7.96 10.76
CA ILE A 130 4.07 6.64 10.83
C ILE A 130 3.31 6.54 12.15
N TYR A 131 2.11 5.99 12.09
CA TYR A 131 1.23 5.76 13.22
C TYR A 131 0.93 4.27 13.34
N GLY A 132 0.95 3.73 14.56
CA GLY A 132 0.55 2.35 14.83
C GLY A 132 -0.63 2.27 15.79
N TYR A 133 -1.57 1.38 15.48
CA TYR A 133 -2.82 1.14 16.19
C TYR A 133 -2.91 -0.32 16.63
N ASP A 134 -3.35 -0.57 17.86
CA ASP A 134 -3.52 -1.92 18.39
C ASP A 134 -4.88 -2.52 18.00
N THR A 135 -5.19 -3.71 18.51
CA THR A 135 -6.46 -4.41 18.25
C THR A 135 -7.70 -3.69 18.76
N ASP A 136 -7.54 -2.75 19.69
CA ASP A 136 -8.61 -1.90 20.20
C ASP A 136 -8.68 -0.56 19.44
N ASN A 137 -7.94 -0.45 18.33
CA ASN A 137 -7.76 0.74 17.50
C ASN A 137 -7.22 1.95 18.26
N VAL A 138 -6.49 1.70 19.36
CA VAL A 138 -5.81 2.74 20.13
C VAL A 138 -4.43 2.96 19.53
N GLN A 139 -4.10 4.21 19.22
CA GLN A 139 -2.76 4.56 18.75
C GLN A 139 -1.73 4.30 19.86
N PHE A 140 -0.77 3.40 19.60
CA PHE A 140 0.31 3.07 20.53
C PHE A 140 1.71 3.49 20.03
N LEU A 141 1.83 3.82 18.74
CA LEU A 141 3.11 4.15 18.10
C LEU A 141 2.98 5.43 17.28
N GLN A 142 4.01 6.27 17.36
CA GLN A 142 4.25 7.38 16.44
C GLN A 142 5.75 7.45 16.15
N ILE A 143 6.13 7.38 14.88
CA ILE A 143 7.51 7.53 14.41
C ILE A 143 7.56 8.77 13.53
N GLU A 144 8.49 9.66 13.84
CA GLU A 144 8.81 10.83 13.03
C GLU A 144 10.30 10.86 12.75
N ASN A 145 10.68 11.32 11.56
CA ASN A 145 12.08 11.47 11.20
C ASN A 145 12.28 12.72 10.33
N GLU A 146 13.44 13.35 10.46
CA GLU A 146 13.82 14.48 9.62
C GLU A 146 14.69 13.97 8.48
N LEU A 147 14.11 13.86 7.29
CA LEU A 147 14.83 13.56 6.07
C LEU A 147 14.90 14.79 5.17
N PRO A 148 16.03 15.02 4.47
CA PRO A 148 16.10 16.09 3.50
C PRO A 148 15.12 15.82 2.35
N ARG A 149 14.45 16.87 1.92
CA ARG A 149 13.58 16.81 0.74
C ARG A 149 14.45 16.68 -0.52
N ILE A 150 14.19 15.65 -1.32
CA ILE A 150 14.96 15.36 -2.54
C ILE A 150 14.09 15.61 -3.78
N GLY A 151 14.55 16.50 -4.64
CA GLY A 151 13.92 16.76 -5.94
C GLY A 151 14.15 15.59 -6.90
N LYS A 152 13.14 15.27 -7.70
CA LYS A 152 13.26 14.33 -8.82
C LYS A 152 13.95 15.02 -9.99
N SER A 153 14.76 14.25 -10.72
CA SER A 153 15.27 14.67 -12.02
C SER A 153 14.15 14.75 -13.06
N SER A 154 14.35 15.51 -14.13
CA SER A 154 13.39 15.57 -15.24
C SER A 154 13.17 14.20 -15.90
N ALA A 155 14.17 13.32 -15.89
CA ALA A 155 14.06 11.96 -16.41
C ALA A 155 13.15 11.08 -15.55
N GLU A 156 13.27 11.16 -14.21
CA GLU A 156 12.37 10.46 -13.28
C GLU A 156 10.93 10.93 -13.46
N ILE A 157 10.69 12.24 -13.52
CA ILE A 157 9.35 12.81 -13.75
C ILE A 157 8.79 12.33 -15.08
N ALA A 158 9.55 12.38 -16.17
CA ALA A 158 9.08 11.92 -17.48
C ALA A 158 8.75 10.42 -17.48
N SER A 159 9.59 9.59 -16.85
CA SER A 159 9.39 8.15 -16.77
C SER A 159 8.15 7.77 -15.94
N GLU A 160 7.96 8.38 -14.76
CA GLU A 160 6.77 8.15 -13.93
C GLU A 160 5.49 8.60 -14.63
N ALA A 161 5.53 9.78 -15.29
CA ALA A 161 4.41 10.29 -16.05
C ALA A 161 4.01 9.33 -17.17
N GLU A 162 4.97 8.86 -17.97
CA GLU A 162 4.69 7.94 -19.07
C GLU A 162 4.14 6.61 -18.56
N ARG A 163 4.76 6.04 -17.51
CA ARG A 163 4.32 4.78 -16.89
C ARG A 163 2.87 4.86 -16.41
N ILE A 164 2.54 5.86 -15.57
CA ILE A 164 1.19 5.97 -14.99
C ILE A 164 0.17 6.30 -16.09
N ASN A 165 0.48 7.20 -17.02
CA ASN A 165 -0.44 7.51 -18.12
C ASN A 165 -0.68 6.31 -19.04
N SER A 166 0.35 5.52 -19.35
CA SER A 166 0.20 4.30 -20.16
C SER A 166 -0.63 3.23 -19.43
N ALA A 167 -0.41 3.02 -18.13
CA ALA A 167 -1.26 2.14 -17.33
C ALA A 167 -2.73 2.61 -17.29
N LEU A 168 -2.98 3.91 -17.17
CA LEU A 168 -4.33 4.49 -17.18
C LEU A 168 -5.03 4.30 -18.53
N ARG A 169 -4.33 4.56 -19.66
CA ARG A 169 -4.86 4.37 -21.01
C ARG A 169 -5.16 2.89 -21.32
N ALA A 170 -4.28 1.98 -20.88
CA ALA A 170 -4.47 0.55 -21.07
C ALA A 170 -5.70 0.02 -20.32
N ARG A 171 -5.94 0.51 -19.10
CA ARG A 171 -7.09 0.11 -18.27
C ARG A 171 -8.39 0.82 -18.64
N ASN A 172 -8.28 2.03 -19.22
CA ASN A 172 -9.43 2.84 -19.64
C ASN A 172 -9.19 3.40 -21.05
N PRO A 173 -9.55 2.67 -22.13
CA PRO A 173 -9.31 3.07 -23.51
C PRO A 173 -9.94 4.40 -23.97
N GLY A 174 -10.76 5.05 -23.15
CA GLY A 174 -11.34 6.39 -23.38
C GLY A 174 -10.75 7.50 -22.49
N TYR A 175 -9.73 7.20 -21.69
CA TYR A 175 -9.12 8.17 -20.79
C TYR A 175 -8.23 9.16 -21.55
N SER A 176 -8.51 10.45 -21.43
CA SER A 176 -7.80 11.54 -22.11
C SER A 176 -7.06 12.50 -21.16
N GLY A 177 -7.10 12.26 -19.85
CA GLY A 177 -6.41 13.08 -18.87
C GLY A 177 -4.89 12.81 -18.85
N SER A 178 -4.15 13.62 -18.10
CA SER A 178 -2.71 13.46 -17.91
C SER A 178 -2.33 13.50 -16.44
N TYR A 179 -1.65 12.46 -15.96
CA TYR A 179 -0.99 12.44 -14.67
C TYR A 179 0.28 13.28 -14.70
N THR A 180 0.46 14.11 -13.67
CA THR A 180 1.65 14.94 -13.45
C THR A 180 2.31 14.53 -12.13
N PRO A 181 3.48 13.87 -12.17
CA PRO A 181 4.21 13.46 -10.97
C PRO A 181 4.57 14.63 -10.05
N CYS A 182 4.67 14.36 -8.74
CA CYS A 182 5.27 15.31 -7.81
C CYS A 182 6.73 15.59 -8.16
N GLU A 183 7.15 16.86 -8.03
CA GLU A 183 8.54 17.31 -8.28
C GLU A 183 9.55 16.74 -7.27
N TYR A 184 9.08 16.26 -6.13
CA TYR A 184 9.91 15.76 -5.04
C TYR A 184 9.56 14.30 -4.75
N ARG A 185 10.56 13.56 -4.28
CA ARG A 185 10.37 12.18 -3.82
C ARG A 185 9.52 12.17 -2.55
N TYR A 186 8.75 11.10 -2.39
CA TYR A 186 8.04 10.85 -1.13
C TYR A 186 9.03 10.51 -0.02
N MET A 187 8.67 10.84 1.22
CA MET A 187 9.45 10.44 2.40
C MET A 187 9.37 8.93 2.62
N ILE A 188 8.17 8.38 2.50
CA ILE A 188 7.85 6.95 2.51
C ILE A 188 7.10 6.62 1.21
N GLN A 189 7.48 5.56 0.53
CA GLN A 189 6.79 5.15 -0.72
C GLN A 189 5.38 4.61 -0.42
N PRO A 190 4.39 4.74 -1.34
CA PRO A 190 3.03 4.20 -1.16
C PRO A 190 2.97 2.70 -0.81
N GLN A 191 3.90 1.91 -1.33
CA GLN A 191 4.08 0.49 -1.05
C GLN A 191 5.13 0.22 0.05
N GLY A 192 5.46 1.24 0.83
CA GLY A 192 6.70 1.29 1.61
C GLY A 192 6.60 0.83 3.05
N LEU A 193 5.49 0.22 3.49
CA LEU A 193 5.34 -0.29 4.85
C LEU A 193 5.15 -1.80 4.86
N HIS A 194 5.92 -2.49 5.70
CA HIS A 194 5.75 -3.93 5.93
C HIS A 194 6.00 -4.32 7.39
N ALA A 195 5.05 -5.02 7.99
CA ALA A 195 5.27 -5.73 9.25
C ALA A 195 5.74 -7.16 8.95
N ASP A 196 6.86 -7.58 9.54
CA ASP A 196 7.48 -8.86 9.23
C ASP A 196 7.07 -10.02 10.17
N ASN A 197 6.13 -9.75 11.08
CA ASN A 197 5.64 -10.64 12.13
C ASN A 197 6.69 -11.08 13.16
N ALA A 198 7.83 -10.38 13.24
CA ALA A 198 8.85 -10.55 14.27
C ALA A 198 8.97 -9.32 15.18
N GLY A 199 7.92 -8.49 15.24
CA GLY A 199 7.90 -7.24 16.00
C GLY A 199 8.72 -6.12 15.35
N ARG A 200 8.92 -6.18 14.03
CA ARG A 200 9.67 -5.18 13.28
C ARG A 200 8.80 -4.56 12.18
N LEU A 201 8.89 -3.25 12.06
CA LEU A 201 8.29 -2.46 11.01
C LEU A 201 9.37 -2.03 10.02
N TRP A 202 9.21 -2.39 8.77
CA TRP A 202 10.10 -2.07 7.67
C TRP A 202 9.52 -0.91 6.86
N VAL A 203 10.30 0.15 6.69
CA VAL A 203 9.88 1.40 6.05
C VAL A 203 10.77 1.72 4.87
N LEU A 204 10.24 1.64 3.65
CA LEU A 204 10.95 1.96 2.42
C LEU A 204 11.15 3.48 2.31
N ARG A 205 12.41 3.92 2.51
CA ARG A 205 12.82 5.31 2.41
C ARG A 205 12.68 5.81 0.98
N GLY A 206 11.74 6.70 0.73
CA GLY A 206 11.46 7.19 -0.62
C GLY A 206 12.48 8.19 -1.16
N THR A 207 13.31 8.79 -0.30
CA THR A 207 14.35 9.74 -0.69
C THR A 207 15.62 9.09 -1.25
N SER A 208 15.81 7.78 -1.04
CA SER A 208 16.95 7.03 -1.56
C SER A 208 16.78 6.64 -3.03
N ALA A 209 17.87 6.63 -3.80
CA ALA A 209 17.86 6.19 -5.20
C ALA A 209 17.78 4.66 -5.33
N ASN A 210 18.40 3.93 -4.40
CA ASN A 210 18.26 2.48 -4.27
C ASN A 210 17.26 2.17 -3.15
N PRO A 211 16.57 1.01 -3.16
CA PRO A 211 15.67 0.64 -2.07
C PRO A 211 16.45 0.49 -0.77
N VAL A 212 16.15 1.36 0.19
CA VAL A 212 16.69 1.34 1.55
C VAL A 212 15.51 1.28 2.51
N TYR A 213 15.54 0.32 3.43
CA TYR A 213 14.54 0.18 4.48
C TYR A 213 15.10 0.66 5.81
N ASP A 214 14.35 1.53 6.47
CA ASP A 214 14.52 1.84 7.88
C ASP A 214 13.71 0.82 8.68
N VAL A 215 14.34 0.12 9.62
CA VAL A 215 13.67 -0.92 10.40
C VAL A 215 13.53 -0.46 11.84
N TYR A 216 12.29 -0.41 12.32
CA TYR A 216 11.93 -0.01 13.67
C TYR A 216 11.33 -1.17 14.45
N ASP A 217 11.44 -1.15 15.77
CA ASP A 217 10.54 -1.94 16.62
C ASP A 217 9.20 -1.22 16.83
N TYR A 218 8.26 -1.91 17.49
CA TYR A 218 6.94 -1.36 17.82
C TYR A 218 6.95 -0.38 18.99
N GLN A 219 8.12 -0.05 19.54
CA GLN A 219 8.30 1.07 20.46
C GLN A 219 8.83 2.31 19.73
N GLY A 220 9.00 2.24 18.41
CA GLY A 220 9.48 3.35 17.56
C GLY A 220 10.98 3.52 17.57
N ARG A 221 11.74 2.58 18.16
CA ARG A 221 13.21 2.65 18.13
C ARG A 221 13.71 2.14 16.80
N HIS A 222 14.54 2.96 16.14
CA HIS A 222 15.26 2.53 14.96
C HIS A 222 16.27 1.42 15.33
N LEU A 223 16.16 0.27 14.68
CA LEU A 223 16.99 -0.90 14.91
C LEU A 223 18.20 -0.92 13.97
N PHE A 224 17.95 -0.83 12.66
CA PHE A 224 18.98 -0.91 11.60
C PHE A 224 18.41 -0.47 10.24
N GLU A 225 19.31 -0.23 9.28
CA GLU A 225 18.97 0.04 7.89
C GLU A 225 19.30 -1.16 6.99
N VAL A 226 18.51 -1.39 5.94
CA VAL A 226 18.75 -2.46 4.95
C VAL A 226 18.77 -1.88 3.55
N SER A 227 19.91 -2.01 2.85
CA SER A 227 20.02 -1.68 1.42
C SER A 227 19.77 -2.91 0.55
N VAL A 228 18.83 -2.83 -0.38
CA VAL A 228 18.57 -3.90 -1.37
C VAL A 228 19.45 -3.66 -2.59
N MET A 229 20.22 -4.69 -2.98
CA MET A 229 21.16 -4.64 -4.10
C MET A 229 20.84 -5.73 -5.12
N GLY A 230 21.30 -5.57 -6.37
CA GLY A 230 21.14 -6.58 -7.42
C GLY A 230 19.83 -6.54 -8.19
N LEU A 231 19.11 -5.42 -8.11
CA LEU A 231 17.98 -5.13 -9.00
C LEU A 231 18.45 -4.77 -10.41
N HIS A 232 17.60 -5.02 -11.40
CA HIS A 232 17.81 -4.47 -12.73
C HIS A 232 17.76 -2.93 -12.69
N PRO A 233 18.58 -2.21 -13.47
CA PRO A 233 18.60 -0.74 -13.42
C PRO A 233 17.26 -0.05 -13.74
N GLU A 234 16.38 -0.74 -14.47
CA GLU A 234 15.03 -0.24 -14.81
C GLU A 234 13.98 -0.55 -13.73
N ASP A 235 14.28 -1.46 -12.80
CA ASP A 235 13.39 -1.84 -11.70
C ASP A 235 13.65 -0.95 -10.47
N THR A 236 13.11 0.27 -10.53
CA THR A 236 13.16 1.23 -9.43
C THR A 236 12.26 0.83 -8.26
N SER A 237 12.50 1.40 -7.09
CA SER A 237 11.75 1.06 -5.87
C SER A 237 10.25 1.36 -5.96
N ASP A 238 9.86 2.34 -6.78
CA ASP A 238 8.46 2.77 -6.99
C ASP A 238 7.68 1.88 -7.97
N VAL A 239 8.35 1.01 -8.74
CA VAL A 239 7.69 0.08 -9.69
C VAL A 239 7.57 -1.35 -9.14
N LEU A 240 8.32 -1.65 -8.10
CA LEU A 240 8.30 -2.96 -7.45
C LEU A 240 7.23 -3.01 -6.35
N TRP A 241 6.53 -4.14 -6.31
CA TRP A 241 5.78 -4.59 -5.15
C TRP A 241 6.68 -5.40 -4.24
N TRP A 242 6.59 -5.17 -2.94
CA TRP A 242 7.47 -5.77 -1.95
C TRP A 242 6.66 -6.64 -0.99
N CYS A 243 7.22 -7.80 -0.63
CA CYS A 243 6.73 -8.64 0.45
C CYS A 243 7.89 -8.96 1.37
N ILE A 244 7.79 -8.54 2.64
CA ILE A 244 8.85 -8.72 3.63
C ILE A 244 8.38 -9.70 4.70
N SER A 245 9.26 -10.63 5.04
CA SER A 245 9.11 -11.55 6.16
C SER A 245 10.34 -11.46 7.06
N SER A 246 10.31 -12.16 8.19
CA SER A 246 11.44 -12.21 9.11
C SER A 246 12.72 -12.82 8.51
N GLN A 247 12.63 -13.54 7.39
CA GLN A 247 13.73 -14.30 6.79
C GLN A 247 14.11 -13.85 5.36
N LYS A 248 13.15 -13.33 4.60
CA LYS A 248 13.30 -13.05 3.16
C LYS A 248 12.55 -11.81 2.75
N ILE A 249 13.05 -11.19 1.69
CA ILE A 249 12.38 -10.13 0.94
C ILE A 249 12.06 -10.68 -0.46
N LEU A 250 10.82 -10.52 -0.89
CA LEU A 250 10.41 -10.74 -2.27
C LEU A 250 10.09 -9.39 -2.90
N ALA A 251 10.47 -9.21 -4.16
CA ALA A 251 10.09 -8.06 -4.95
C ALA A 251 9.68 -8.49 -6.36
N PHE A 252 8.66 -7.88 -6.94
CA PHE A 252 8.26 -8.14 -8.33
C PHE A 252 7.65 -6.89 -8.95
N SER A 253 7.84 -6.70 -10.26
CA SER A 253 7.21 -5.59 -10.97
C SER A 253 5.70 -5.84 -11.12
N ILE A 254 4.90 -4.83 -10.82
CA ILE A 254 3.43 -4.87 -11.03
C ILE A 254 3.04 -4.66 -12.49
N ASP A 255 3.98 -4.22 -13.33
CA ASP A 255 3.79 -3.92 -14.74
C ASP A 255 5.08 -4.21 -15.52
N PRO A 256 5.47 -5.49 -15.66
CA PRO A 256 6.72 -5.85 -16.33
C PRO A 256 6.65 -5.53 -17.82
N VAL A 257 7.66 -4.82 -18.33
CA VAL A 257 7.74 -4.43 -19.75
C VAL A 257 7.90 -5.64 -20.68
N ASN A 258 8.70 -6.63 -20.28
CA ASN A 258 9.03 -7.79 -21.09
C ASN A 258 8.42 -9.07 -20.52
N GLU A 259 8.92 -9.48 -19.35
CA GLU A 259 8.50 -10.70 -18.67
C GLU A 259 8.43 -10.47 -17.15
N PRO A 260 7.54 -11.16 -16.42
CA PRO A 260 7.47 -11.05 -14.97
C PRO A 260 8.77 -11.55 -14.33
N VAL A 261 9.47 -10.67 -13.62
CA VAL A 261 10.65 -11.00 -12.82
C VAL A 261 10.28 -10.99 -11.34
N VAL A 262 10.68 -12.04 -10.62
CA VAL A 262 10.56 -12.13 -9.16
C VAL A 262 11.96 -12.18 -8.57
N TYR A 263 12.27 -11.17 -7.78
CA TYR A 263 13.49 -11.10 -6.99
C TYR A 263 13.28 -11.76 -5.63
N VAL A 264 14.25 -12.57 -5.21
CA VAL A 264 14.25 -13.24 -3.91
C VAL A 264 15.55 -12.93 -3.20
N PHE A 265 15.46 -12.22 -2.07
CA PHE A 265 16.61 -11.85 -1.25
C PHE A 265 16.56 -12.59 0.09
N ASN A 266 17.72 -13.06 0.53
CA ASN A 266 17.90 -13.56 1.89
C ASN A 266 18.30 -12.40 2.79
N ILE A 267 17.73 -12.33 3.99
CA ILE A 267 18.11 -11.33 4.98
C ILE A 267 19.27 -11.91 5.81
N THR A 268 20.41 -11.22 5.78
CA THR A 268 21.58 -11.54 6.62
C THR A 268 21.79 -10.42 7.62
N PHE A 269 21.73 -10.75 8.92
CA PHE A 269 21.99 -9.84 10.04
C PHE A 269 23.44 -10.00 10.53
#